data_AF-A0A8S0X232-F1
#
_entry.id   AF-A0A8S0X232-F1
#
_cell.length_a   1.000
_cell.length_b   1.000
_cell.length_c   1.000
_cell.angle_alpha   90.00
_cell.angle_beta   90.00
_cell.angle_gamma   90.00
#
_symmetry.space_group_name_H-M   'P 1'
#
loop_
_entity.id
_entity.type
_entity.pdbx_description
1 polymer ?
#
loop_
_entity_poly.entity_id
_entity_poly.type
_entity_poly.pdbx_seq_one_letter_code
_entity_poly.pdbx_strand_id
1 'polypeptide(L)'
;MKWHNLYGRLLSYQRLYEAWLKVKANQGAGGVDGISLSAFESKLEGNLQELLSDLKAKTYKPVPVLRRYIPKRNGKKRPLGLPSIRDKVVQQAVAGILQPLYETEFHAASVGFRPGKGAFNAFGRIIHLMEQGYVWVYDADIKGYFDCIDHRILLGIMKRRIADRSILDLIWQWLKAGVMEDGVRSFSKAGSPQGGVISPLLANIYLNELDWELNKAGVQFVRYADDFLVFAKNEEGVKHGEAIVQGVMRRLKLDLSAEKTKTLNLMEKRTANGRMIPELEYLGVAIQGWFRKRDGTWSMGLKCIPDAVKDFREAIKEQTPKTHTLSLDALVERVNPVILGKAAYWAQAAKAVQVYKSIRGQCRCSTALLGQQATKLDTYVRQRIRRCRLPQRGGSKTYRRTNMLSVIYTHERLIGAGLRYAERIIRDAATGLSLTDEEYLAIIRQRREKAALAKRQHKAGDTIYWAKRAAAYERAQERIHKFESK
;
A
#
# COMPACT_ATOMS: atom_id res chain seq x y z
N MET A 1 7.19 4.09 -35.58
CA MET A 1 6.17 5.09 -35.99
C MET A 1 6.03 6.13 -34.88
N LYS A 2 5.88 7.42 -35.20
CA LYS A 2 5.58 8.46 -34.21
C LYS A 2 4.08 8.76 -34.20
N TRP A 3 3.56 9.27 -33.09
CA TRP A 3 2.18 9.70 -32.94
C TRP A 3 2.03 11.17 -33.31
N HIS A 4 1.06 11.45 -34.17
CA HIS A 4 0.76 12.76 -34.74
C HIS A 4 -0.61 13.27 -34.27
N ASN A 5 -0.85 14.57 -34.42
CA ASN A 5 -2.14 15.22 -34.15
C ASN A 5 -2.72 14.92 -32.75
N LEU A 6 -1.85 14.88 -31.73
CA LEU A 6 -2.27 14.62 -30.35
C LEU A 6 -2.90 15.87 -29.71
N TYR A 7 -2.44 17.06 -30.10
CA TYR A 7 -3.01 18.33 -29.65
C TYR A 7 -4.38 18.58 -30.28
N GLY A 8 -4.61 18.23 -31.54
CA GLY A 8 -5.97 18.27 -32.12
C GLY A 8 -6.92 17.33 -31.36
N ARG A 9 -6.41 16.16 -30.94
CA ARG A 9 -7.06 15.29 -29.96
C ARG A 9 -7.09 15.86 -28.53
N LEU A 10 -6.74 17.09 -28.24
CA LEU A 10 -7.03 17.75 -26.95
C LEU A 10 -8.20 18.72 -27.09
N LEU A 11 -8.34 19.36 -28.26
CA LEU A 11 -9.28 20.44 -28.57
C LEU A 11 -10.75 19.96 -28.71
N SER A 12 -11.31 19.40 -27.64
CA SER A 12 -12.70 18.95 -27.57
C SER A 12 -13.28 19.25 -26.19
N TYR A 13 -14.44 19.90 -26.16
CA TYR A 13 -15.19 20.16 -24.93
C TYR A 13 -15.47 18.86 -24.17
N GLN A 14 -15.99 17.85 -24.86
CA GLN A 14 -16.31 16.53 -24.29
C GLN A 14 -15.12 15.92 -23.54
N ARG A 15 -13.92 16.04 -24.09
CA ARG A 15 -12.71 15.49 -23.48
C ARG A 15 -12.22 16.28 -22.28
N LEU A 16 -12.36 17.61 -22.31
CA LEU A 16 -12.11 18.43 -21.12
C LEU A 16 -13.14 18.14 -20.02
N TYR A 17 -14.39 17.89 -20.39
CA TYR A 17 -15.45 17.49 -19.46
C TYR A 17 -15.19 16.12 -18.83
N GLU A 18 -14.80 15.11 -19.60
CA GLU A 18 -14.39 13.79 -19.08
C GLU A 18 -13.16 13.89 -18.16
N ALA A 19 -12.22 14.76 -18.50
CA ALA A 19 -11.08 15.06 -17.65
C ALA A 19 -11.50 15.73 -16.34
N TRP A 20 -12.44 16.67 -16.40
CA TRP A 20 -13.04 17.29 -15.21
C TRP A 20 -13.69 16.25 -14.29
N LEU A 21 -14.47 15.31 -14.81
CA LEU A 21 -15.12 14.26 -14.00
C LEU A 21 -14.09 13.46 -13.18
N LYS A 22 -12.94 13.13 -13.79
CA LYS A 22 -11.82 12.47 -13.09
C LYS A 22 -11.18 13.36 -12.03
N VAL A 23 -10.98 14.65 -12.33
CA VAL A 23 -10.44 15.63 -11.37
C VAL A 23 -11.38 15.80 -10.17
N LYS A 24 -12.69 15.90 -10.41
CA LYS A 24 -13.73 16.00 -9.37
C LYS A 24 -13.76 14.76 -8.49
N ALA A 25 -13.72 13.56 -9.09
CA ALA A 25 -13.73 12.29 -8.36
C ALA A 25 -12.53 12.15 -7.40
N ASN A 26 -11.38 12.75 -7.73
CA ASN A 26 -10.19 12.74 -6.87
C ASN A 26 -10.28 13.68 -5.66
N GLN A 27 -11.27 14.58 -5.61
CA GLN A 27 -11.51 15.52 -4.48
C GLN A 27 -10.28 16.35 -4.05
N GLY A 28 -9.34 16.59 -4.97
CA GLY A 28 -8.10 17.30 -4.66
C GLY A 28 -8.28 18.82 -4.61
N ALA A 29 -7.78 19.46 -3.55
CA ALA A 29 -7.81 20.92 -3.36
C ALA A 29 -7.17 21.71 -4.51
N GLY A 30 -7.67 22.93 -4.75
CA GLY A 30 -7.18 23.86 -5.77
C GLY A 30 -5.74 24.34 -5.56
N GLY A 31 -5.24 25.12 -6.52
CA GLY A 31 -3.86 25.60 -6.53
C GLY A 31 -3.74 26.99 -5.93
N VAL A 32 -2.79 27.76 -6.47
CA VAL A 32 -2.48 29.14 -6.04
C VAL A 32 -3.62 30.14 -6.27
N ASP A 33 -4.55 29.81 -7.16
CA ASP A 33 -5.72 30.63 -7.53
C ASP A 33 -6.84 30.60 -6.47
N GLY A 34 -6.76 29.70 -5.49
CA GLY A 34 -7.76 29.59 -4.42
C GLY A 34 -9.13 29.06 -4.88
N ILE A 35 -9.27 28.70 -6.16
CA ILE A 35 -10.54 28.20 -6.71
C ILE A 35 -10.77 26.78 -6.17
N SER A 36 -11.93 26.57 -5.54
CA SER A 36 -12.37 25.26 -5.05
C SER A 36 -13.04 24.43 -6.16
N LEU A 37 -13.16 23.12 -5.95
CA LEU A 37 -13.87 22.25 -6.89
C LEU A 37 -15.34 22.68 -7.06
N SER A 38 -16.02 23.08 -5.97
CA SER A 38 -17.40 23.55 -6.03
C SER A 38 -17.54 24.88 -6.78
N ALA A 39 -16.59 25.80 -6.63
CA ALA A 39 -16.58 27.07 -7.35
C ALA A 39 -16.28 26.87 -8.84
N PHE A 40 -15.39 25.94 -9.19
CA PHE A 40 -15.15 25.58 -10.59
C PHE A 40 -16.39 24.90 -11.21
N GLU A 41 -17.07 24.05 -10.44
CA GLU A 41 -18.26 23.33 -10.87
C GLU A 41 -19.47 24.23 -11.10
N SER A 42 -19.67 25.25 -10.26
CA SER A 42 -20.83 26.16 -10.40
C SER A 42 -20.83 26.94 -11.71
N LYS A 43 -19.67 27.08 -12.36
CA LYS A 43 -19.50 27.70 -13.68
C LYS A 43 -18.86 26.74 -14.69
N LEU A 44 -19.13 25.44 -14.56
CA LEU A 44 -18.40 24.40 -15.28
C LEU A 44 -18.35 24.61 -16.80
N GLU A 45 -19.50 24.84 -17.43
CA GLU A 45 -19.58 25.00 -18.89
C GLU A 45 -18.76 26.20 -19.37
N GLY A 46 -18.93 27.37 -18.73
CA GLY A 46 -18.16 28.57 -19.04
C GLY A 46 -16.66 28.36 -18.86
N ASN A 47 -16.25 27.77 -17.73
CA ASN A 47 -14.84 27.49 -17.42
C ASN A 47 -14.21 26.55 -18.46
N LEU A 48 -14.93 25.51 -18.91
CA LEU A 48 -14.43 24.56 -19.90
C LEU A 48 -14.42 25.15 -21.33
N GLN A 49 -15.39 25.99 -21.70
CA GLN A 49 -15.41 26.68 -22.99
C GLN A 49 -14.28 27.71 -23.09
N GLU A 50 -14.04 28.49 -22.03
CA GLU A 50 -12.91 29.40 -21.94
C GLU A 50 -11.58 28.65 -22.07
N LEU A 51 -11.43 27.55 -21.32
CA LEU A 51 -10.25 26.69 -21.41
C LEU A 51 -10.02 26.13 -22.81
N LEU A 52 -11.10 25.70 -23.48
CA LEU A 52 -11.03 25.21 -24.86
C LEU A 52 -10.62 26.33 -25.83
N SER A 53 -11.18 27.53 -25.68
CA SER A 53 -10.83 28.71 -26.47
C SER A 53 -9.34 29.04 -26.32
N ASP A 54 -8.84 29.08 -25.09
CA ASP A 54 -7.43 29.36 -24.83
C ASP A 54 -6.48 28.30 -25.38
N LEU A 55 -6.90 27.02 -25.35
CA LEU A 55 -6.12 25.94 -25.95
C LEU A 55 -6.13 26.04 -27.50
N LYS A 56 -7.25 26.41 -28.12
CA LYS A 56 -7.33 26.63 -29.57
C LYS A 56 -6.46 27.81 -29.99
N ALA A 57 -6.52 28.92 -29.24
CA ALA A 57 -5.77 30.15 -29.47
C ALA A 57 -4.29 30.06 -29.04
N LYS A 58 -3.87 28.96 -28.39
CA LYS A 58 -2.51 28.77 -27.83
C LYS A 58 -2.12 29.82 -26.78
N THR A 59 -3.11 30.42 -26.12
CA THR A 59 -2.94 31.42 -25.05
C THR A 59 -2.90 30.80 -23.66
N TYR A 60 -3.31 29.53 -23.51
CA TYR A 60 -3.22 28.79 -22.24
C TYR A 60 -1.78 28.80 -21.71
N LYS A 61 -1.61 29.28 -20.47
CA LYS A 61 -0.35 29.24 -19.70
C LYS A 61 -0.63 28.67 -18.30
N PRO A 62 0.13 27.65 -17.87
CA PRO A 62 -0.06 27.11 -16.53
C PRO A 62 0.45 28.07 -15.45
N VAL A 63 -0.20 28.03 -14.30
CA VAL A 63 0.23 28.79 -13.11
C VAL A 63 1.18 27.96 -12.25
N PRO A 64 1.98 28.60 -11.37
CA PRO A 64 2.81 27.87 -10.41
C PRO A 64 1.97 26.94 -9.54
N VAL A 65 2.51 25.78 -9.19
CA VAL A 65 1.83 24.86 -8.27
C VAL A 65 1.97 25.37 -6.83
N LEU A 66 0.93 25.22 -6.01
CA LEU A 66 0.97 25.59 -4.59
C LEU A 66 1.72 24.52 -3.79
N ARG A 67 2.75 24.91 -3.01
CA ARG A 67 3.45 23.99 -2.12
C ARG A 67 2.58 23.64 -0.91
N ARG A 68 2.44 22.35 -0.64
CA ARG A 68 1.85 21.84 0.61
C ARG A 68 2.70 20.70 1.16
N TYR A 69 2.82 20.63 2.47
CA TYR A 69 3.57 19.55 3.12
C TYR A 69 2.66 18.48 3.71
N ILE A 70 3.01 17.21 3.44
CA ILE A 70 2.44 16.07 4.15
C ILE A 70 3.49 15.51 5.10
N PRO A 71 3.19 15.31 6.40
CA PRO A 71 4.13 14.69 7.32
C PRO A 71 4.45 13.24 6.89
N LYS A 72 5.74 12.89 6.85
CA LYS A 72 6.20 11.51 6.77
C LYS A 72 6.37 10.93 8.18
N ARG A 73 6.42 9.61 8.26
CA ARG A 73 6.60 8.85 9.51
C ARG A 73 7.93 9.12 10.21
N ASN A 74 8.97 9.41 9.43
CA ASN A 74 10.31 9.71 9.94
C ASN A 74 10.48 11.18 10.35
N GLY A 75 9.38 11.91 10.58
CA GLY A 75 9.39 13.33 10.95
C GLY A 75 9.71 14.30 9.80
N LYS A 76 10.24 13.81 8.66
CA LYS A 76 10.46 14.64 7.47
C LYS A 76 9.12 15.02 6.84
N LYS A 77 9.06 16.11 6.09
CA LYS A 77 7.88 16.50 5.32
C LYS A 77 8.02 16.08 3.86
N ARG A 78 6.96 15.54 3.25
CA ARG A 78 6.87 15.31 1.80
C ARG A 78 6.29 16.58 1.16
N PRO A 79 7.04 17.27 0.30
CA PRO A 79 6.51 18.40 -0.43
C PRO A 79 5.56 17.91 -1.54
N LEU A 80 4.38 18.50 -1.63
CA LEU A 80 3.43 18.35 -2.73
C LEU A 80 3.28 19.68 -3.46
N GLY A 81 3.09 19.63 -4.77
CA GLY A 81 2.65 20.74 -5.60
C GLY A 81 1.21 20.51 -6.03
N LEU A 82 0.31 21.40 -5.62
CA LEU A 82 -1.10 21.41 -6.01
C LEU A 82 -1.29 22.34 -7.21
N PRO A 83 -1.55 21.82 -8.42
CA PRO A 83 -1.89 22.66 -9.57
C PRO A 83 -3.27 23.30 -9.40
N SER A 84 -3.53 24.37 -10.15
CA SER A 84 -4.88 24.92 -10.30
C SER A 84 -5.85 23.87 -10.85
N ILE A 85 -7.15 24.03 -10.59
CA ILE A 85 -8.16 23.09 -11.12
C ILE A 85 -8.13 23.10 -12.65
N ARG A 86 -7.97 24.29 -13.24
CA ARG A 86 -7.83 24.48 -14.68
C ARG A 86 -6.65 23.68 -15.24
N ASP A 87 -5.48 23.76 -14.60
CA ASP A 87 -4.31 22.97 -15.00
C ASP A 87 -4.52 21.47 -14.83
N LYS A 88 -5.17 21.04 -13.74
CA LYS A 88 -5.50 19.63 -13.52
C LYS A 88 -6.37 19.07 -14.65
N VAL A 89 -7.36 19.84 -15.12
CA VAL A 89 -8.24 19.42 -16.22
C VAL A 89 -7.43 19.22 -17.50
N VAL A 90 -6.57 20.17 -17.89
CA VAL A 90 -5.73 20.01 -19.10
C VAL A 90 -4.73 18.87 -18.94
N GLN A 91 -4.05 18.77 -17.80
CA GLN A 91 -3.12 17.68 -17.51
C GLN A 91 -3.81 16.32 -17.57
N GLN A 92 -5.02 16.21 -17.02
CA GLN A 92 -5.82 14.99 -17.04
C GLN A 92 -6.29 14.62 -18.45
N ALA A 93 -6.67 15.60 -19.27
CA ALA A 93 -7.04 15.39 -20.66
C ALA A 93 -5.83 14.90 -21.48
N VAL A 94 -4.66 15.55 -21.34
CA VAL A 94 -3.42 15.10 -21.99
C VAL A 94 -2.99 13.73 -21.50
N ALA A 95 -3.07 13.45 -20.21
CA ALA A 95 -2.80 12.12 -19.66
C ALA A 95 -3.74 11.06 -20.27
N GLY A 96 -5.03 11.37 -20.43
CA GLY A 96 -6.00 10.47 -21.06
C GLY A 96 -5.69 10.16 -22.54
N ILE A 97 -5.04 11.07 -23.26
CA ILE A 97 -4.61 10.86 -24.64
C ILE A 97 -3.33 10.02 -24.68
N LEU A 98 -2.35 10.34 -23.83
CA LEU A 98 -1.02 9.73 -23.85
C LEU A 98 -0.97 8.36 -23.19
N GLN A 99 -1.73 8.14 -22.12
CA GLN A 99 -1.65 6.92 -21.32
C GLN A 99 -1.96 5.64 -22.13
N PRO A 100 -3.01 5.56 -22.96
CA PRO A 100 -3.26 4.38 -23.78
C PRO A 100 -2.14 4.11 -24.79
N LEU A 101 -1.52 5.17 -25.33
CA LEU A 101 -0.43 5.06 -26.29
C LEU A 101 0.86 4.54 -25.64
N TYR A 102 1.20 5.05 -24.45
CA TYR A 102 2.38 4.57 -23.72
C TYR A 102 2.16 3.21 -23.06
N GLU A 103 0.92 2.81 -22.76
CA GLU A 103 0.64 1.49 -22.19
C GLU A 103 1.12 0.35 -23.11
N THR A 104 1.13 0.55 -24.43
CA THR A 104 1.70 -0.41 -25.40
C THR A 104 3.23 -0.43 -25.43
N GLU A 105 3.88 0.60 -24.89
CA GLU A 105 5.35 0.77 -24.87
C GLU A 105 5.96 0.39 -23.52
N PHE A 106 5.15 0.33 -22.46
CA PHE A 106 5.62 0.06 -21.11
C PHE A 106 5.83 -1.43 -20.86
N HIS A 107 7.02 -1.77 -20.35
CA HIS A 107 7.39 -3.14 -20.02
C HIS A 107 6.41 -3.80 -19.03
N ALA A 108 6.12 -5.09 -19.22
CA ALA A 108 5.10 -5.80 -18.41
C ALA A 108 5.44 -5.89 -16.91
N ALA A 109 6.73 -5.87 -16.56
CA ALA A 109 7.21 -5.92 -15.16
C ALA A 109 7.10 -4.59 -14.40
N SER A 110 6.74 -3.49 -15.08
CA SER A 110 6.43 -2.21 -14.46
C SER A 110 4.94 -2.12 -14.17
N VAL A 111 4.54 -1.99 -12.90
CA VAL A 111 3.13 -2.12 -12.50
C VAL A 111 2.61 -0.93 -11.69
N GLY A 112 3.48 0.00 -11.30
CA GLY A 112 3.08 1.20 -10.55
C GLY A 112 2.41 2.25 -11.44
N PHE A 113 1.37 2.91 -10.92
CA PHE A 113 0.62 3.99 -11.60
C PHE A 113 0.08 3.65 -13.00
N ARG A 114 -0.22 2.38 -13.28
CA ARG A 114 -0.75 1.92 -14.57
C ARG A 114 -2.18 1.38 -14.43
N PRO A 115 -3.07 1.61 -15.41
CA PRO A 115 -4.45 1.12 -15.34
C PRO A 115 -4.49 -0.41 -15.23
N GLY A 116 -5.30 -0.93 -14.30
CA GLY A 116 -5.46 -2.37 -14.10
C GLY A 116 -4.22 -3.09 -13.54
N LYS A 117 -3.16 -2.36 -13.17
CA LYS A 117 -1.93 -2.91 -12.59
C LYS A 117 -1.68 -2.35 -11.20
N GLY A 118 -1.11 -3.16 -10.32
CA GLY A 118 -0.80 -2.74 -8.97
C GLY A 118 -0.03 -3.75 -8.15
N ALA A 119 -0.17 -3.68 -6.83
CA ALA A 119 0.57 -4.50 -5.88
C ALA A 119 0.36 -6.01 -6.11
N PHE A 120 -0.87 -6.42 -6.49
CA PHE A 120 -1.17 -7.80 -6.87
C PHE A 120 -0.23 -8.31 -7.99
N ASN A 121 -0.03 -7.53 -9.05
CA ASN A 121 0.83 -7.91 -10.17
C ASN A 121 2.30 -7.98 -9.74
N ALA A 122 2.75 -7.02 -8.90
CA ALA A 122 4.10 -7.05 -8.34
C ALA A 122 4.35 -8.32 -7.53
N PHE A 123 3.49 -8.61 -6.54
CA PHE A 123 3.64 -9.81 -5.70
C PHE A 123 3.54 -11.09 -6.53
N GLY A 124 2.61 -11.17 -7.50
CA GLY A 124 2.50 -12.31 -8.39
C GLY A 124 3.79 -12.58 -9.17
N ARG A 125 4.45 -11.53 -9.65
CA ARG A 125 5.74 -11.65 -10.34
C ARG A 125 6.88 -12.02 -9.39
N ILE A 126 6.94 -11.43 -8.19
CA ILE A 126 7.96 -11.80 -7.19
C ILE A 126 7.84 -13.27 -6.79
N ILE A 127 6.62 -13.73 -6.47
CA ILE A 127 6.34 -15.13 -6.14
C ILE A 127 6.76 -16.04 -7.30
N HIS A 128 6.41 -15.67 -8.53
CA HIS A 128 6.81 -16.42 -9.71
C HIS A 128 8.34 -16.53 -9.84
N LEU A 129 9.08 -15.43 -9.71
CA LEU A 129 10.54 -15.43 -9.81
C LEU A 129 11.17 -16.27 -8.70
N MET A 130 10.73 -16.11 -7.45
CA MET A 130 11.24 -16.91 -6.33
C MET A 130 11.00 -18.40 -6.53
N GLU A 131 9.81 -18.80 -7.00
CA GLU A 131 9.49 -20.20 -7.32
C GLU A 131 10.36 -20.76 -8.46
N GLN A 132 10.79 -19.92 -9.40
CA GLN A 132 11.73 -20.27 -10.47
C GLN A 132 13.21 -20.27 -10.04
N GLY A 133 13.48 -20.09 -8.75
CA GLY A 133 14.83 -20.16 -8.18
C GLY A 133 15.63 -18.86 -8.26
N TYR A 134 14.99 -17.73 -8.53
CA TYR A 134 15.63 -16.42 -8.42
C TYR A 134 15.69 -16.02 -6.93
N VAL A 135 16.83 -16.28 -6.31
CA VAL A 135 17.02 -16.15 -4.86
C VAL A 135 17.92 -14.97 -4.48
N TRP A 136 18.63 -14.37 -5.43
CA TRP A 136 19.37 -13.14 -5.19
C TRP A 136 18.53 -11.94 -5.64
N VAL A 137 18.44 -10.94 -4.78
CA VAL A 137 17.64 -9.73 -5.01
C VAL A 137 18.47 -8.50 -4.73
N TYR A 138 18.54 -7.59 -5.69
CA TYR A 138 19.01 -6.23 -5.50
C TYR A 138 17.78 -5.33 -5.32
N ASP A 139 17.60 -4.87 -4.10
CA ASP A 139 16.53 -3.99 -3.65
C ASP A 139 17.04 -2.56 -3.72
N ALA A 140 16.48 -1.74 -4.64
CA ALA A 140 17.02 -0.43 -4.96
C ALA A 140 15.93 0.67 -4.90
N ASP A 141 16.28 1.77 -4.24
CA ASP A 141 15.41 2.94 -4.03
C ASP A 141 16.07 4.18 -4.64
N ILE A 142 15.30 4.96 -5.40
CA ILE A 142 15.79 6.20 -6.04
C ILE A 142 15.59 7.38 -5.09
N LYS A 143 16.65 8.13 -4.83
CA LYS A 143 16.62 9.29 -3.94
C LYS A 143 15.80 10.42 -4.58
N GLY A 144 14.72 10.82 -3.92
CA GLY A 144 13.96 12.01 -4.31
C GLY A 144 13.44 11.97 -5.74
N TYR A 145 13.06 10.80 -6.25
CA TYR A 145 12.86 10.53 -7.67
C TYR A 145 12.11 11.63 -8.44
N PHE A 146 10.91 11.99 -7.97
CA PHE A 146 10.09 13.00 -8.63
C PHE A 146 10.75 14.38 -8.69
N ASP A 147 11.63 14.72 -7.76
CA ASP A 147 12.32 16.01 -7.71
C ASP A 147 13.57 16.03 -8.61
N CYS A 148 14.05 14.85 -9.05
CA CYS A 148 15.30 14.68 -9.80
C CYS A 148 15.12 14.44 -11.31
N ILE A 149 13.89 14.33 -11.83
CA ILE A 149 13.65 14.07 -13.26
C ILE A 149 14.18 15.22 -14.13
N ASP A 150 15.22 14.97 -14.95
CA ASP A 150 15.76 15.98 -15.86
C ASP A 150 14.77 16.25 -17.01
N HIS A 151 14.31 17.51 -17.12
CA HIS A 151 13.30 17.91 -18.09
C HIS A 151 13.73 17.71 -19.54
N ARG A 152 15.02 17.93 -19.84
CA ARG A 152 15.55 17.80 -21.20
C ARG A 152 15.65 16.34 -21.61
N ILE A 153 16.12 15.48 -20.70
CA ILE A 153 16.17 14.04 -20.92
C ILE A 153 14.75 13.48 -21.10
N LEU A 154 13.81 13.84 -20.23
CA LEU A 154 12.41 13.42 -20.33
C LEU A 154 11.80 13.78 -21.68
N LEU A 155 11.92 15.04 -22.11
CA LEU A 155 11.41 15.46 -23.42
C LEU A 155 12.14 14.75 -24.57
N GLY A 156 13.43 14.48 -24.44
CA GLY A 156 14.20 13.70 -25.41
C GLY A 156 13.65 12.29 -25.59
N ILE A 157 13.32 11.61 -24.48
CA ILE A 157 12.67 10.28 -24.50
C ILE A 157 11.29 10.38 -25.16
N MET A 158 10.46 11.35 -24.76
CA MET A 158 9.11 11.50 -25.30
C MET A 158 9.11 11.81 -26.81
N LYS A 159 10.07 12.61 -27.30
CA LYS A 159 10.24 12.94 -28.74
C LYS A 159 10.50 11.73 -29.63
N ARG A 160 10.90 10.58 -29.07
CA ARG A 160 11.07 9.33 -29.82
C ARG A 160 9.72 8.79 -30.31
N ARG A 161 8.64 9.01 -29.54
CA ARG A 161 7.29 8.53 -29.87
C ARG A 161 6.32 9.64 -30.25
N ILE A 162 6.44 10.84 -29.69
CA ILE A 162 5.55 11.97 -29.98
C ILE A 162 6.15 12.86 -31.07
N ALA A 163 5.46 13.01 -32.20
CA ALA A 163 5.82 13.99 -33.24
C ALA A 163 5.18 15.37 -33.00
N ASP A 164 4.04 15.41 -32.32
CA ASP A 164 3.31 16.64 -32.05
C ASP A 164 4.02 17.53 -31.01
N ARG A 165 4.64 18.61 -31.50
CA ARG A 165 5.39 19.57 -30.67
C ARG A 165 4.50 20.27 -29.64
N SER A 166 3.24 20.53 -29.97
CA SER A 166 2.35 21.29 -29.08
C SER A 166 2.08 20.58 -27.76
N ILE A 167 2.01 19.23 -27.77
CA ILE A 167 1.89 18.45 -26.54
C ILE A 167 3.19 18.52 -25.72
N LEU A 168 4.35 18.42 -26.38
CA LEU A 168 5.64 18.53 -25.71
C LEU A 168 5.82 19.91 -25.09
N ASP A 169 5.36 20.96 -25.75
CA ASP A 169 5.41 22.34 -25.26
C ASP A 169 4.50 22.55 -24.05
N LEU A 170 3.29 21.96 -24.02
CA LEU A 170 2.43 21.98 -22.83
C LEU A 170 3.12 21.31 -21.63
N ILE A 171 3.71 20.14 -21.85
CA ILE A 171 4.42 19.42 -20.79
C ILE A 171 5.62 20.22 -20.30
N TRP A 172 6.38 20.82 -21.21
CA TRP A 172 7.48 21.72 -20.86
C TRP A 172 7.01 22.89 -20.00
N GLN A 173 5.90 23.54 -20.39
CA GLN A 173 5.33 24.64 -19.63
C GLN A 173 4.93 24.21 -18.21
N TRP A 174 4.32 23.04 -18.02
CA TRP A 174 4.01 22.53 -16.69
C TRP A 174 5.25 22.27 -15.84
N LEU A 175 6.29 21.67 -16.43
CA LEU A 175 7.55 21.41 -15.73
C LEU A 175 8.30 22.70 -15.36
N LYS A 176 8.10 23.78 -16.13
CA LYS A 176 8.71 25.11 -15.90
C LYS A 176 7.83 26.11 -15.16
N ALA A 177 6.57 25.79 -14.87
CA ALA A 177 5.64 26.71 -14.22
C ALA A 177 6.14 27.17 -12.83
N GLY A 178 6.96 26.36 -12.17
CA GLY A 178 7.53 26.66 -10.85
C GLY A 178 6.56 26.33 -9.71
N VAL A 179 7.03 26.58 -8.49
CA VAL A 179 6.30 26.30 -7.25
C VAL A 179 6.15 27.59 -6.45
N MET A 180 4.94 27.85 -5.95
CA MET A 180 4.65 28.95 -5.04
C MET A 180 4.66 28.44 -3.60
N GLU A 181 5.46 29.06 -2.73
CA GLU A 181 5.57 28.74 -1.31
C GLU A 181 5.67 30.06 -0.53
N ASP A 182 4.76 30.29 0.42
CA ASP A 182 4.71 31.52 1.24
C ASP A 182 4.79 32.83 0.42
N GLY A 183 4.12 32.87 -0.73
CA GLY A 183 4.10 34.02 -1.64
C GLY A 183 5.35 34.16 -2.52
N VAL A 184 6.35 33.30 -2.35
CA VAL A 184 7.59 33.29 -3.14
C VAL A 184 7.50 32.23 -4.24
N ARG A 185 7.70 32.66 -5.49
CA ARG A 185 7.78 31.76 -6.65
C ARG A 185 9.20 31.26 -6.83
N SER A 186 9.39 29.95 -6.79
CA SER A 186 10.64 29.26 -7.08
C SER A 186 10.55 28.47 -8.39
N PHE A 187 11.65 28.43 -9.15
CA PHE A 187 11.74 27.65 -10.38
C PHE A 187 12.62 26.43 -10.17
N SER A 188 12.13 25.25 -10.57
CA SER A 188 12.93 24.04 -10.49
C SER A 188 13.68 23.78 -11.80
N LYS A 189 14.97 23.46 -11.67
CA LYS A 189 15.81 23.03 -12.81
C LYS A 189 15.52 21.57 -13.22
N ALA A 190 14.99 20.76 -12.31
CA ALA A 190 14.63 19.35 -12.49
C ALA A 190 13.34 19.00 -11.72
N GLY A 191 12.79 17.83 -11.97
CA GLY A 191 11.66 17.26 -11.26
C GLY A 191 10.28 17.56 -11.86
N SER A 192 9.30 16.76 -11.49
CA SER A 192 7.88 16.94 -11.80
C SER A 192 7.13 17.19 -10.50
N PRO A 193 6.29 18.25 -10.39
CA PRO A 193 5.52 18.52 -9.19
C PRO A 193 4.80 17.27 -8.65
N GLN A 194 5.15 16.85 -7.44
CA GLN A 194 4.47 15.75 -6.74
C GLN A 194 3.02 16.18 -6.47
N GLY A 195 2.05 15.64 -7.19
CA GLY A 195 0.64 16.07 -7.12
C GLY A 195 0.07 16.61 -8.44
N GLY A 196 0.93 16.81 -9.45
CA GLY A 196 0.49 16.98 -10.83
C GLY A 196 -0.18 15.70 -11.35
N VAL A 197 -1.31 15.84 -12.04
CA VAL A 197 -2.11 14.68 -12.51
C VAL A 197 -1.34 13.85 -13.53
N ILE A 198 -0.52 14.50 -14.34
CA ILE A 198 0.29 13.84 -15.38
C ILE A 198 1.63 13.31 -14.84
N SER A 199 2.09 13.77 -13.66
CA SER A 199 3.40 13.42 -13.10
C SER A 199 3.66 11.91 -13.01
N PRO A 200 2.71 11.03 -12.59
CA PRO A 200 2.93 9.59 -12.57
C PRO A 200 3.21 8.98 -13.95
N LEU A 201 2.56 9.47 -15.00
CA LEU A 201 2.79 9.01 -16.36
C LEU A 201 4.19 9.41 -16.84
N LEU A 202 4.57 10.67 -16.64
CA LEU A 202 5.91 11.17 -17.02
C LEU A 202 7.01 10.39 -16.30
N ALA A 203 6.81 10.13 -15.01
CA ALA A 203 7.69 9.32 -14.20
C ALA A 203 7.83 7.89 -14.74
N ASN A 204 6.75 7.26 -15.19
CA ASN A 204 6.84 5.94 -15.80
C ASN A 204 7.54 5.96 -17.17
N ILE A 205 7.31 6.99 -18.00
CA ILE A 205 8.00 7.16 -19.28
C ILE A 205 9.51 7.27 -19.08
N TYR A 206 9.94 8.04 -18.08
CA TYR A 206 11.35 8.25 -17.77
C TYR A 206 12.06 6.95 -17.38
N LEU A 207 11.49 6.17 -16.44
CA LEU A 207 12.08 4.92 -15.97
C LEU A 207 11.81 3.71 -16.89
N ASN A 208 10.98 3.84 -17.92
CA ASN A 208 10.83 2.78 -18.92
C ASN A 208 12.16 2.51 -19.65
N GLU A 209 13.08 3.48 -19.68
CA GLU A 209 14.44 3.27 -20.17
C GLU A 209 15.18 2.20 -19.36
N LEU A 210 15.04 2.18 -18.03
CA LEU A 210 15.64 1.14 -17.19
C LEU A 210 15.02 -0.22 -17.49
N ASP A 211 13.70 -0.27 -17.57
CA ASP A 211 12.95 -1.50 -17.79
C ASP A 211 13.41 -2.25 -19.05
N TRP A 212 13.56 -1.52 -20.16
CA TRP A 212 13.98 -2.10 -21.42
C TRP A 212 15.48 -2.45 -21.45
N GLU A 213 16.35 -1.70 -20.78
CA GLU A 213 17.76 -2.07 -20.66
C GLU A 213 17.95 -3.35 -19.83
N LEU A 214 17.24 -3.50 -18.72
CA LEU A 214 17.22 -4.75 -17.94
C LEU A 214 16.69 -5.93 -18.77
N ASN A 215 15.58 -5.72 -19.51
CA ASN A 215 15.01 -6.75 -20.36
C ASN A 215 15.97 -7.18 -21.48
N LYS A 216 16.63 -6.24 -22.16
CA LYS A 216 17.63 -6.55 -23.20
C LYS A 216 18.79 -7.39 -22.67
N ALA A 217 19.19 -7.16 -21.41
CA ALA A 217 20.22 -7.94 -20.74
C ALA A 217 19.72 -9.28 -20.17
N GLY A 218 18.45 -9.63 -20.37
CA GLY A 218 17.85 -10.86 -19.81
C GLY A 218 17.67 -10.84 -18.30
N VAL A 219 17.84 -9.68 -17.66
CA VAL A 219 17.77 -9.52 -16.20
C VAL A 219 16.30 -9.45 -15.77
N GLN A 220 15.92 -10.27 -14.78
CA GLN A 220 14.57 -10.26 -14.24
C GLN A 220 14.42 -9.15 -13.21
N PHE A 221 13.33 -8.41 -13.29
CA PHE A 221 13.04 -7.35 -12.32
C PHE A 221 11.54 -7.20 -12.07
N VAL A 222 11.17 -6.45 -11.03
CA VAL A 222 9.81 -5.97 -10.74
C VAL A 222 9.92 -4.50 -10.38
N ARG A 223 9.11 -3.63 -11.00
CA ARG A 223 9.10 -2.19 -10.71
C ARG A 223 7.72 -1.69 -10.34
N TYR A 224 7.62 -0.98 -9.22
CA TYR A 224 6.44 -0.25 -8.79
C TYR A 224 6.82 1.22 -8.64
N ALA A 225 6.53 2.02 -9.66
CA ALA A 225 6.94 3.42 -9.72
C ALA A 225 8.47 3.57 -9.67
N ASP A 226 9.00 4.19 -8.62
CA ASP A 226 10.43 4.38 -8.33
C ASP A 226 11.08 3.24 -7.54
N ASP A 227 10.26 2.41 -6.89
CA ASP A 227 10.70 1.24 -6.14
C ASP A 227 10.85 0.06 -7.10
N PHE A 228 12.03 -0.58 -7.13
CA PHE A 228 12.27 -1.72 -8.00
C PHE A 228 13.22 -2.75 -7.39
N LEU A 229 12.99 -3.99 -7.81
CA LEU A 229 13.73 -5.16 -7.39
C LEU A 229 14.33 -5.83 -8.61
N VAL A 230 15.62 -6.13 -8.59
CA VAL A 230 16.31 -6.91 -9.61
C VAL A 230 16.61 -8.30 -9.05
N PHE A 231 16.31 -9.33 -9.82
CA PHE A 231 16.35 -10.73 -9.43
C PHE A 231 17.38 -11.52 -10.25
N ALA A 232 18.16 -12.36 -9.57
CA ALA A 232 19.07 -13.31 -10.19
C ALA A 232 19.05 -14.66 -9.46
N LYS A 233 19.56 -15.69 -10.13
CA LYS A 233 19.72 -17.03 -9.53
C LYS A 233 21.01 -17.14 -8.70
N ASN A 234 22.04 -16.37 -9.02
CA ASN A 234 23.35 -16.39 -8.38
C ASN A 234 23.86 -14.95 -8.11
N GLU A 235 24.96 -14.86 -7.38
CA GLU A 235 25.57 -13.59 -6.96
C GLU A 235 26.10 -12.78 -8.15
N GLU A 236 26.72 -13.44 -9.12
CA GLU A 236 27.25 -12.79 -10.33
C GLU A 236 26.13 -12.13 -11.15
N GLY A 237 25.00 -12.81 -11.31
CA GLY A 237 23.85 -12.28 -12.04
C GLY A 237 23.23 -11.06 -11.37
N VAL A 238 23.18 -11.02 -10.03
CA VAL A 238 22.65 -9.83 -9.33
C VAL A 238 23.63 -8.65 -9.44
N LYS A 239 24.95 -8.90 -9.36
CA LYS A 239 25.98 -7.88 -9.60
C LYS A 239 25.94 -7.33 -11.03
N HIS A 240 25.69 -8.19 -12.02
CA HIS A 240 25.49 -7.76 -13.40
C HIS A 240 24.26 -6.84 -13.54
N GLY A 241 23.14 -7.23 -12.93
CA GLY A 241 21.94 -6.40 -12.88
C GLY A 241 22.17 -5.05 -12.20
N GLU A 242 22.89 -5.04 -11.08
CA GLU A 242 23.30 -3.82 -10.37
C GLU A 242 24.12 -2.88 -11.27
N ALA A 243 25.10 -3.40 -12.00
CA ALA A 243 25.93 -2.61 -12.90
C ALA A 243 25.10 -1.93 -14.02
N ILE A 244 24.10 -2.63 -14.56
CA ILE A 244 23.17 -2.06 -15.54
C ILE A 244 22.34 -0.94 -14.91
N VAL A 245 21.79 -1.17 -13.73
CA VAL A 245 21.03 -0.16 -12.98
C VAL A 245 21.90 1.09 -12.80
N GLN A 246 23.12 0.96 -12.30
CA GLN A 246 24.03 2.09 -12.10
C GLN A 246 24.37 2.82 -13.41
N GLY A 247 24.55 2.10 -14.52
CA GLY A 247 24.75 2.69 -15.85
C GLY A 247 23.56 3.53 -16.30
N VAL A 248 22.34 3.00 -16.16
CA VAL A 248 21.11 3.72 -16.52
C VAL A 248 20.86 4.91 -15.61
N MET A 249 21.07 4.77 -14.29
CA MET A 249 20.91 5.87 -13.34
C MET A 249 21.81 7.06 -13.67
N ARG A 250 23.09 6.80 -14.01
CA ARG A 250 24.02 7.84 -14.51
C ARG A 250 23.50 8.52 -15.78
N ARG A 251 23.04 7.74 -16.76
CA ARG A 251 22.48 8.28 -18.03
C ARG A 251 21.24 9.13 -17.80
N LEU A 252 20.41 8.75 -16.84
CA LEU A 252 19.18 9.46 -16.45
C LEU A 252 19.41 10.54 -15.39
N LYS A 253 20.65 10.77 -14.93
CA LYS A 253 20.99 11.70 -13.84
C LYS A 253 20.15 11.48 -12.57
N LEU A 254 19.97 10.23 -12.19
CA LEU A 254 19.29 9.82 -10.97
C LEU A 254 20.30 9.21 -9.99
N ASP A 255 20.06 9.42 -8.70
CA ASP A 255 20.88 8.87 -7.63
C ASP A 255 20.12 7.79 -6.87
N LEU A 256 20.80 6.69 -6.55
CA LEU A 256 20.27 5.65 -5.67
C LEU A 256 20.46 6.03 -4.20
N SER A 257 19.56 5.59 -3.34
CA SER A 257 19.68 5.74 -1.90
C SER A 257 20.59 4.64 -1.34
N ALA A 258 21.86 4.96 -1.08
CA ALA A 258 22.83 4.01 -0.53
C ALA A 258 22.38 3.36 0.80
N GLU A 259 21.64 4.10 1.65
CA GLU A 259 21.14 3.59 2.93
C GLU A 259 20.03 2.54 2.78
N LYS A 260 19.24 2.61 1.69
CA LYS A 260 18.11 1.72 1.46
C LYS A 260 18.41 0.62 0.46
N THR A 261 19.39 0.86 -0.40
CA THR A 261 19.77 -0.07 -1.46
C THR A 261 20.58 -1.21 -0.86
N LYS A 262 20.19 -2.46 -1.15
CA LYS A 262 20.84 -3.64 -0.57
C LYS A 262 20.72 -4.85 -1.48
N THR A 263 21.73 -5.71 -1.41
CA THR A 263 21.71 -7.03 -2.04
C THR A 263 21.40 -8.10 -1.00
N LEU A 264 20.38 -8.90 -1.26
CA LEU A 264 19.87 -9.94 -0.39
C LEU A 264 19.96 -11.30 -1.08
N ASN A 265 20.33 -12.32 -0.32
CA ASN A 265 20.12 -13.72 -0.72
C ASN A 265 18.95 -14.25 0.10
N LEU A 266 17.89 -14.69 -0.58
CA LEU A 266 16.63 -15.18 -0.02
C LEU A 266 16.68 -16.65 0.40
N MET A 267 17.86 -17.26 0.49
CA MET A 267 18.03 -18.60 1.06
C MET A 267 18.26 -18.54 2.57
N GLU A 268 17.64 -19.45 3.32
CA GLU A 268 17.91 -19.66 4.75
C GLU A 268 19.42 -19.85 5.00
N LYS A 269 19.95 -19.12 5.99
CA LYS A 269 21.34 -19.27 6.44
C LYS A 269 21.38 -19.79 7.87
N ARG A 270 22.36 -20.63 8.18
CA ARG A 270 22.71 -21.01 9.56
C ARG A 270 23.75 -20.03 10.10
N THR A 271 23.42 -19.38 11.21
CA THR A 271 24.30 -18.46 11.93
C THR A 271 24.64 -19.03 13.32
N ALA A 272 25.64 -18.47 14.00
CA ALA A 272 25.99 -18.85 15.37
C ALA A 272 24.79 -18.74 16.34
N ASN A 273 23.89 -17.78 16.10
CA ASN A 273 22.70 -17.52 16.92
C ASN A 273 21.45 -18.26 16.41
N GLY A 274 21.61 -19.25 15.52
CA GLY A 274 20.53 -20.07 14.97
C GLY A 274 20.23 -19.80 13.50
N ARG A 275 19.06 -20.25 13.03
CA ARG A 275 18.61 -20.10 11.64
C ARG A 275 18.11 -18.68 11.40
N MET A 276 18.66 -18.02 10.39
CA MET A 276 18.21 -16.71 9.95
C MET A 276 17.47 -16.85 8.62
N ILE A 277 16.21 -16.43 8.60
CA ILE A 277 15.40 -16.36 7.39
C ILE A 277 15.48 -14.91 6.89
N PRO A 278 16.08 -14.66 5.71
CA PRO A 278 16.15 -13.32 5.13
C PRO A 278 14.75 -12.83 4.76
N GLU A 279 14.55 -11.51 4.79
CA GLU A 279 13.25 -10.91 4.51
C GLU A 279 13.40 -9.75 3.54
N LEU A 280 12.60 -9.77 2.49
CA LEU A 280 12.49 -8.71 1.50
C LEU A 280 11.24 -7.90 1.80
N GLU A 281 11.40 -6.65 2.19
CA GLU A 281 10.29 -5.74 2.40
C GLU A 281 9.98 -5.02 1.09
N TYR A 282 8.76 -5.19 0.56
CA TYR A 282 8.35 -4.54 -0.67
C TYR A 282 6.86 -4.19 -0.61
N LEU A 283 6.52 -2.94 -0.92
CA LEU A 283 5.14 -2.45 -0.92
C LEU A 283 4.39 -2.80 0.39
N GLY A 284 5.00 -2.56 1.54
CA GLY A 284 4.36 -2.74 2.84
C GLY A 284 4.10 -4.20 3.28
N VAL A 285 4.64 -5.17 2.54
CA VAL A 285 4.61 -6.60 2.87
C VAL A 285 6.05 -7.10 2.92
N ALA A 286 6.38 -7.91 3.90
CA ALA A 286 7.63 -8.63 3.95
C ALA A 286 7.44 -10.04 3.40
N ILE A 287 8.30 -10.38 2.44
CA ILE A 287 8.40 -11.69 1.82
C ILE A 287 9.56 -12.39 2.50
N GLN A 288 9.26 -13.42 3.26
CA GLN A 288 10.28 -14.28 3.85
C GLN A 288 10.93 -15.11 2.76
N GLY A 289 12.26 -15.19 2.81
CA GLY A 289 13.02 -16.11 1.98
C GLY A 289 12.66 -17.57 2.24
N TRP A 290 13.31 -18.45 1.49
CA TRP A 290 13.17 -19.89 1.61
C TRP A 290 13.54 -20.36 3.00
N PHE A 291 12.70 -21.19 3.62
CA PHE A 291 12.96 -21.88 4.87
C PHE A 291 12.47 -23.33 4.81
N ARG A 292 13.07 -24.20 5.62
CA ARG A 292 12.58 -25.60 5.77
C ARG A 292 11.52 -25.72 6.86
N LYS A 293 10.38 -26.30 6.51
CA LYS A 293 9.33 -26.73 7.45
C LYS A 293 9.79 -27.93 8.27
N ARG A 294 9.02 -28.27 9.31
CA ARG A 294 9.27 -29.43 10.17
C ARG A 294 9.22 -30.76 9.41
N ASP A 295 8.44 -30.83 8.34
CA ASP A 295 8.33 -31.97 7.43
C ASP A 295 9.49 -32.06 6.41
N GLY A 296 10.48 -31.16 6.48
CA GLY A 296 11.62 -31.13 5.57
C GLY A 296 11.38 -30.38 4.26
N THR A 297 10.13 -29.97 3.95
CA THR A 297 9.81 -29.27 2.71
C THR A 297 10.22 -27.80 2.73
N TRP A 298 10.60 -27.27 1.56
CA TRP A 298 10.91 -25.85 1.38
C TRP A 298 9.64 -25.02 1.24
N SER A 299 9.61 -23.88 1.93
CA SER A 299 8.52 -22.92 1.88
C SER A 299 9.07 -21.50 1.92
N MET A 300 8.29 -20.55 1.40
CA MET A 300 8.46 -19.13 1.65
C MET A 300 7.21 -18.58 2.33
N GLY A 301 7.24 -17.36 2.86
CA GLY A 301 6.14 -16.82 3.67
C GLY A 301 5.85 -15.35 3.39
N LEU A 302 4.58 -14.95 3.55
CA LEU A 302 4.18 -13.55 3.52
C LEU A 302 3.83 -13.06 4.92
N LYS A 303 4.27 -11.85 5.26
CA LYS A 303 3.93 -11.18 6.51
C LYS A 303 3.72 -9.67 6.30
N CYS A 304 2.91 -9.05 7.15
CA CYS A 304 2.87 -7.60 7.25
C CYS A 304 4.18 -7.10 7.88
N ILE A 305 4.75 -6.02 7.34
CA ILE A 305 5.89 -5.35 7.98
C ILE A 305 5.49 -4.79 9.36
N PRO A 306 6.42 -4.73 10.33
CA PRO A 306 6.12 -4.25 11.69
C PRO A 306 5.49 -2.86 11.72
N ASP A 307 5.99 -1.95 10.89
CA ASP A 307 5.49 -0.58 10.81
C ASP A 307 4.04 -0.53 10.32
N ALA A 308 3.68 -1.31 9.31
CA ALA A 308 2.31 -1.39 8.80
C ALA A 308 1.33 -1.91 9.87
N VAL A 309 1.78 -2.85 10.71
CA VAL A 309 1.02 -3.34 11.87
C VAL A 309 0.87 -2.27 12.93
N LYS A 310 1.92 -1.48 13.19
CA LYS A 310 1.88 -0.35 14.11
C LYS A 310 0.89 0.73 13.64
N ASP A 311 0.96 1.14 12.38
CA ASP A 311 0.04 2.14 11.83
C ASP A 311 -1.41 1.69 11.91
N PHE A 312 -1.67 0.41 11.63
CA PHE A 312 -3.02 -0.14 11.74
C PHE A 312 -3.54 0.02 13.18
N ARG A 313 -2.70 -0.30 14.18
CA ARG A 313 -3.07 -0.18 15.59
C ARG A 313 -3.28 1.26 16.02
N GLU A 314 -2.50 2.19 15.47
CA GLU A 314 -2.63 3.63 15.70
C GLU A 314 -3.92 4.18 15.08
N ALA A 315 -4.19 3.87 13.81
CA ALA A 315 -5.43 4.26 13.14
C ALA A 315 -6.68 3.72 13.87
N ILE A 316 -6.65 2.46 14.31
CA ILE A 316 -7.74 1.89 15.13
C ILE A 316 -7.84 2.62 16.48
N LYS A 317 -6.72 2.98 17.11
CA LYS A 317 -6.71 3.71 18.38
C LYS A 317 -7.33 5.10 18.24
N GLU A 318 -7.04 5.80 17.14
CA GLU A 318 -7.61 7.11 16.81
C GLU A 318 -9.12 7.03 16.56
N GLN A 319 -9.61 5.95 15.93
CA GLN A 319 -11.04 5.74 15.75
C GLN A 319 -11.77 5.26 17.01
N THR A 320 -11.03 4.84 18.05
CA THR A 320 -11.57 4.31 19.31
C THR A 320 -11.03 5.05 20.54
N PRO A 321 -11.13 6.38 20.63
CA PRO A 321 -10.66 7.11 21.80
C PRO A 321 -11.48 6.71 23.04
N LYS A 322 -10.85 6.73 24.21
CA LYS A 322 -11.49 6.28 25.46
C LYS A 322 -12.64 7.18 25.91
N THR A 323 -12.69 8.41 25.41
CA THR A 323 -13.72 9.42 25.69
C THR A 323 -15.03 9.17 24.96
N HIS A 324 -15.05 8.32 23.94
CA HIS A 324 -16.27 8.05 23.18
C HIS A 324 -17.23 7.15 23.96
N THR A 325 -18.50 7.57 24.02
CA THR A 325 -19.66 6.81 24.54
C THR A 325 -20.59 6.33 23.41
N LEU A 326 -20.03 6.15 22.21
CA LEU A 326 -20.77 5.77 21.01
C LEU A 326 -21.45 4.39 21.12
N SER A 327 -22.52 4.19 20.35
CA SER A 327 -23.16 2.89 20.16
C SER A 327 -22.20 1.87 19.53
N LEU A 328 -22.54 0.58 19.58
CA LEU A 328 -21.72 -0.45 18.94
C LEU A 328 -21.65 -0.21 17.43
N ASP A 329 -22.77 0.09 16.80
CA ASP A 329 -22.87 0.27 15.35
C ASP A 329 -22.04 1.48 14.89
N ALA A 330 -22.15 2.61 15.60
CA ALA A 330 -21.34 3.79 15.32
C ALA A 330 -19.83 3.54 15.51
N LEU A 331 -19.42 2.69 16.47
CA LEU A 331 -18.01 2.29 16.60
C LEU A 331 -17.57 1.40 15.44
N VAL A 332 -18.43 0.47 15.02
CA VAL A 332 -18.17 -0.45 13.90
C VAL A 332 -18.00 0.34 12.60
N GLU A 333 -18.89 1.29 12.31
CA GLU A 333 -18.81 2.17 11.13
C GLU A 333 -17.49 2.94 11.06
N ARG A 334 -16.93 3.35 12.20
CA ARG A 334 -15.65 4.07 12.26
C ARG A 334 -14.43 3.18 12.05
N VAL A 335 -14.44 1.95 12.58
CA VAL A 335 -13.29 1.04 12.46
C VAL A 335 -13.26 0.26 11.14
N ASN A 336 -14.42 -0.04 10.57
CA ASN A 336 -14.55 -0.83 9.34
C ASN A 336 -13.74 -0.26 8.16
N PRO A 337 -13.76 1.05 7.86
CA PRO A 337 -12.94 1.62 6.78
C PRO A 337 -11.44 1.36 6.97
N VAL A 338 -10.93 1.44 8.20
CA VAL A 338 -9.52 1.16 8.52
C VAL A 338 -9.20 -0.33 8.28
N ILE A 339 -10.09 -1.21 8.74
CA ILE A 339 -9.95 -2.67 8.57
C ILE A 339 -9.97 -3.02 7.08
N LEU A 340 -11.00 -2.59 6.36
CA LEU A 340 -11.19 -2.86 4.94
C LEU A 340 -10.01 -2.34 4.12
N GLY A 341 -9.60 -1.08 4.31
CA GLY A 341 -8.51 -0.50 3.53
C GLY A 341 -7.18 -1.24 3.70
N LYS A 342 -6.76 -1.48 4.95
CA LYS A 342 -5.47 -2.15 5.23
C LYS A 342 -5.50 -3.64 4.93
N ALA A 343 -6.57 -4.34 5.30
CA ALA A 343 -6.69 -5.78 5.05
C ALA A 343 -6.85 -6.09 3.56
N ALA A 344 -7.62 -5.30 2.80
CA ALA A 344 -7.76 -5.48 1.36
C ALA A 344 -6.43 -5.26 0.62
N TYR A 345 -5.58 -4.36 1.12
CA TYR A 345 -4.24 -4.17 0.58
C TYR A 345 -3.35 -5.40 0.80
N TRP A 346 -3.26 -5.92 2.03
CA TRP A 346 -2.49 -7.14 2.31
C TRP A 346 -3.08 -8.38 1.62
N ALA A 347 -4.40 -8.41 1.43
CA ALA A 347 -5.08 -9.46 0.68
C ALA A 347 -4.66 -9.52 -0.79
N GLN A 348 -4.12 -8.43 -1.39
CA GLN A 348 -3.56 -8.48 -2.74
C GLN A 348 -2.37 -9.46 -2.82
N ALA A 349 -1.51 -9.49 -1.81
CA ALA A 349 -0.39 -10.42 -1.77
C ALA A 349 -0.87 -11.87 -1.57
N ALA A 350 -1.89 -12.07 -0.73
CA ALA A 350 -2.52 -13.38 -0.55
C ALA A 350 -3.21 -13.89 -1.83
N LYS A 351 -3.92 -13.00 -2.53
CA LYS A 351 -4.55 -13.29 -3.82
C LYS A 351 -3.51 -13.67 -4.87
N ALA A 352 -2.35 -13.02 -4.88
CA ALA A 352 -1.27 -13.36 -5.81
C ALA A 352 -0.78 -14.81 -5.61
N VAL A 353 -0.68 -15.27 -4.35
CA VAL A 353 -0.36 -16.68 -4.03
C VAL A 353 -1.45 -17.62 -4.54
N GLN A 354 -2.72 -17.28 -4.33
CA GLN A 354 -3.86 -18.08 -4.77
C GLN A 354 -3.91 -18.23 -6.29
N VAL A 355 -3.75 -17.14 -7.03
CA VAL A 355 -3.76 -17.14 -8.51
C VAL A 355 -2.56 -17.91 -9.06
N TYR A 356 -1.39 -17.75 -8.45
CA TYR A 356 -0.22 -18.55 -8.84
C TYR A 356 -0.51 -20.04 -8.66
N LYS A 357 -1.07 -20.43 -7.51
CA LYS A 357 -1.43 -21.82 -7.21
C LYS A 357 -2.48 -22.36 -8.18
N SER A 358 -3.50 -21.57 -8.56
CA SER A 358 -4.53 -22.02 -9.50
C SER A 358 -3.98 -22.26 -10.91
N ILE A 359 -2.97 -21.48 -11.33
CA ILE A 359 -2.35 -21.62 -12.65
C ILE A 359 -1.31 -22.75 -12.68
N ARG A 360 -0.50 -22.89 -11.61
CA ARG A 360 0.64 -23.82 -11.56
C ARG A 360 0.36 -25.12 -10.81
N GLY A 361 -0.84 -25.28 -10.25
CA GLY A 361 -1.26 -26.41 -9.40
C GLY A 361 -0.69 -26.37 -7.97
N GLN A 362 0.51 -25.83 -7.79
CA GLN A 362 1.19 -25.72 -6.51
C GLN A 362 1.85 -24.36 -6.27
N CYS A 363 2.00 -24.00 -4.99
CA CYS A 363 2.72 -22.82 -4.54
C CYS A 363 3.32 -23.12 -3.16
N ARG A 364 4.64 -22.92 -3.02
CA ARG A 364 5.38 -23.08 -1.75
C ARG A 364 5.34 -21.82 -0.90
N CYS A 365 4.79 -20.72 -1.42
CA CYS A 365 4.51 -19.51 -0.68
C CYS A 365 3.30 -19.67 0.24
N SER A 366 3.52 -19.45 1.54
CA SER A 366 2.50 -19.59 2.57
C SER A 366 1.98 -18.23 3.04
N THR A 367 0.65 -18.12 3.13
CA THR A 367 -0.05 -16.95 3.70
C THR A 367 -0.37 -17.11 5.19
N ALA A 368 0.10 -18.19 5.83
CA ALA A 368 -0.27 -18.53 7.20
C ALA A 368 0.15 -17.45 8.21
N LEU A 369 1.36 -16.88 8.07
CA LEU A 369 1.85 -15.82 8.96
C LEU A 369 1.04 -14.54 8.82
N LEU A 370 0.69 -14.17 7.58
CA LEU A 370 -0.20 -13.05 7.28
C LEU A 370 -1.56 -13.21 7.99
N GLY A 371 -2.16 -14.41 7.91
CA GLY A 371 -3.41 -14.74 8.62
C GLY A 371 -3.28 -14.71 10.15
N GLN A 372 -2.16 -15.20 10.70
CA GLN A 372 -1.88 -15.12 12.13
C GLN A 372 -1.72 -13.68 12.62
N GLN A 373 -1.04 -12.82 11.85
CA GLN A 373 -0.92 -11.40 12.17
C GLN A 373 -2.29 -10.71 12.11
N ALA A 374 -3.10 -11.01 11.10
CA ALA A 374 -4.46 -10.48 10.98
C ALA A 374 -5.36 -10.90 12.15
N THR A 375 -5.25 -12.16 12.62
CA THR A 375 -5.96 -12.62 13.82
C THR A 375 -5.58 -11.81 15.07
N LYS A 376 -4.29 -11.46 15.21
CA LYS A 376 -3.80 -10.60 16.31
C LYS A 376 -4.33 -9.17 16.17
N LEU A 377 -4.44 -8.64 14.95
CA LEU A 377 -5.03 -7.33 14.68
C LEU A 377 -6.52 -7.31 15.02
N ASP A 378 -7.29 -8.32 14.60
CA ASP A 378 -8.70 -8.44 14.93
C ASP A 378 -8.90 -8.53 16.45
N THR A 379 -8.02 -9.26 17.13
CA THR A 379 -8.02 -9.32 18.61
C THR A 379 -7.83 -7.95 19.23
N TYR A 380 -6.90 -7.15 18.70
CA TYR A 380 -6.68 -5.78 19.14
C TYR A 380 -7.91 -4.89 18.88
N VAL A 381 -8.51 -4.94 17.70
CA VAL A 381 -9.75 -4.20 17.37
C VAL A 381 -10.86 -4.52 18.36
N ARG A 382 -11.12 -5.81 18.62
CA ARG A 382 -12.14 -6.22 19.58
C ARG A 382 -11.85 -5.72 20.99
N GLN A 383 -10.59 -5.77 21.43
CA GLN A 383 -10.20 -5.21 22.72
C GLN A 383 -10.44 -3.71 22.80
N ARG A 384 -10.20 -2.96 21.72
CA ARG A 384 -10.45 -1.51 21.66
C ARG A 384 -11.94 -1.18 21.72
N ILE A 385 -12.77 -1.84 20.92
CA ILE A 385 -14.23 -1.67 20.95
C ILE A 385 -14.75 -1.93 22.36
N ARG A 386 -14.33 -3.05 22.99
CA ARG A 386 -14.72 -3.37 24.37
C ARG A 386 -14.29 -2.29 25.36
N ARG A 387 -13.08 -1.74 25.23
CA ARG A 387 -12.60 -0.66 26.13
C ARG A 387 -13.43 0.62 26.04
N CYS A 388 -13.95 0.98 24.87
CA CYS A 388 -14.87 2.13 24.71
C CYS A 388 -16.23 1.90 25.39
N ARG A 389 -16.54 0.67 25.80
CA ARG A 389 -17.81 0.31 26.47
C ARG A 389 -17.64 0.09 27.98
N LEU A 390 -16.45 0.37 28.53
CA LEU A 390 -16.23 0.42 29.98
C LEU A 390 -16.59 1.82 30.51
N PRO A 391 -17.43 1.95 31.55
CA PRO A 391 -17.65 3.23 32.21
C PRO A 391 -16.33 3.74 32.81
N GLN A 392 -16.01 5.03 32.62
CA GLN A 392 -14.72 5.61 33.02
C GLN A 392 -14.49 5.66 34.54
N ARG A 393 -15.53 5.53 35.36
CA ARG A 393 -15.42 5.56 36.83
C ARG A 393 -15.13 4.17 37.41
N GLY A 394 -13.93 3.99 37.98
CA GLY A 394 -13.66 2.96 39.01
C GLY A 394 -12.30 2.24 38.90
N GLY A 395 -11.49 2.38 39.95
CA GLY A 395 -10.21 1.69 40.16
C GLY A 395 -10.34 0.17 40.43
N SER A 396 -9.17 -0.50 40.31
CA SER A 396 -8.79 -1.92 40.54
C SER A 396 -9.70 -3.09 40.07
N LYS A 397 -11.02 -2.91 39.89
CA LYS A 397 -11.98 -3.92 39.39
C LYS A 397 -11.98 -4.09 37.86
N THR A 398 -11.03 -3.48 37.16
CA THR A 398 -10.99 -3.34 35.68
C THR A 398 -10.80 -4.68 34.94
N TYR A 399 -10.08 -5.64 35.52
CA TYR A 399 -9.83 -6.95 34.88
C TYR A 399 -11.09 -7.82 34.79
N ARG A 400 -11.86 -7.94 35.90
CA ARG A 400 -13.13 -8.70 35.92
C ARG A 400 -14.16 -8.09 34.94
N ARG A 401 -14.22 -6.75 34.87
CA ARG A 401 -15.08 -6.03 33.90
C ARG A 401 -14.68 -6.31 32.45
N THR A 402 -13.38 -6.36 32.15
CA THR A 402 -12.87 -6.66 30.80
C THR A 402 -13.24 -8.09 30.37
N ASN A 403 -13.18 -9.07 31.28
CA ASN A 403 -13.63 -10.44 31.00
C ASN A 403 -15.14 -10.51 30.78
N MET A 404 -15.97 -9.80 31.55
CA MET A 404 -17.42 -9.73 31.31
C MET A 404 -17.73 -9.15 29.92
N LEU A 405 -17.02 -8.10 29.49
CA LEU A 405 -17.21 -7.56 28.14
C LEU A 405 -16.84 -8.53 27.03
N SER A 406 -15.96 -9.49 27.29
CA SER A 406 -15.65 -10.54 26.32
C SER A 406 -16.79 -11.57 26.14
N VAL A 407 -17.67 -11.67 27.15
CA VAL A 407 -18.89 -12.48 27.12
C VAL A 407 -20.06 -11.69 26.50
N ILE A 408 -20.12 -10.37 26.73
CA ILE A 408 -21.20 -9.51 26.19
C ILE A 408 -20.98 -9.17 24.70
N TYR A 409 -19.73 -8.89 24.31
CA TYR A 409 -19.35 -8.56 22.93
C TYR A 409 -18.61 -9.75 22.30
N THR A 410 -19.37 -10.81 22.06
CA THR A 410 -18.90 -12.04 21.40
C THR A 410 -18.56 -11.81 19.93
N HIS A 411 -17.98 -12.82 19.27
CA HIS A 411 -17.74 -12.75 17.82
C HIS A 411 -19.06 -12.62 17.06
N GLU A 412 -20.06 -13.39 17.47
CA GLU A 412 -21.42 -13.39 16.93
C GLU A 412 -22.05 -12.01 17.00
N ARG A 413 -22.02 -11.35 18.17
CA ARG A 413 -22.59 -10.01 18.33
C ARG A 413 -21.86 -8.95 17.50
N LEU A 414 -20.53 -9.04 17.43
CA LEU A 414 -19.74 -8.07 16.68
C LEU A 414 -19.95 -8.23 15.16
N ILE A 415 -20.01 -9.46 14.67
CA ILE A 415 -20.30 -9.75 13.26
C ILE A 415 -21.75 -9.35 12.93
N GLY A 416 -22.71 -9.64 13.82
CA GLY A 416 -24.10 -9.19 13.67
C GLY A 416 -24.25 -7.67 13.64
N ALA A 417 -23.36 -6.93 14.32
CA ALA A 417 -23.27 -5.46 14.22
C ALA A 417 -22.49 -4.97 12.97
N GLY A 418 -22.10 -5.87 12.06
CA GLY A 418 -21.41 -5.54 10.81
C GLY A 418 -19.88 -5.40 10.92
N LEU A 419 -19.25 -5.81 12.03
CA LEU A 419 -17.79 -5.70 12.18
C LEU A 419 -17.06 -6.61 11.19
N ARG A 420 -16.20 -6.02 10.38
CA ARG A 420 -15.34 -6.75 9.44
C ARG A 420 -14.06 -7.25 10.14
N TYR A 421 -13.56 -8.39 9.70
CA TYR A 421 -12.35 -9.04 10.23
C TYR A 421 -11.26 -9.05 9.17
N ALA A 422 -10.08 -8.56 9.52
CA ALA A 422 -8.93 -8.54 8.64
C ALA A 422 -8.51 -9.97 8.25
N GLU A 423 -8.58 -10.93 9.18
CA GLU A 423 -8.24 -12.32 8.90
C GLU A 423 -9.18 -12.95 7.87
N ARG A 424 -10.48 -12.65 7.92
CA ARG A 424 -11.45 -13.13 6.93
C ARG A 424 -11.11 -12.62 5.53
N ILE A 425 -10.88 -11.31 5.40
CA ILE A 425 -10.55 -10.67 4.11
C ILE A 425 -9.30 -11.29 3.48
N ILE A 426 -8.25 -11.49 4.28
CA ILE A 426 -6.99 -12.08 3.80
C ILE A 426 -7.17 -13.57 3.47
N ARG A 427 -7.92 -14.30 4.30
CA ARG A 427 -8.19 -15.73 4.07
C ARG A 427 -8.97 -15.92 2.79
N ASP A 428 -10.05 -15.18 2.59
CA ASP A 428 -10.92 -15.32 1.40
C ASP A 428 -10.12 -15.02 0.12
N ALA A 429 -9.19 -14.07 0.17
CA ALA A 429 -8.24 -13.82 -0.91
C ALA A 429 -7.23 -14.96 -1.12
N ALA A 430 -6.77 -15.63 -0.05
CA ALA A 430 -5.84 -16.75 -0.12
C ALA A 430 -6.49 -18.06 -0.60
N THR A 431 -7.78 -18.26 -0.29
CA THR A 431 -8.54 -19.47 -0.66
C THR A 431 -9.30 -19.31 -1.97
N GLY A 432 -9.65 -18.08 -2.35
CA GLY A 432 -10.59 -17.81 -3.43
C GLY A 432 -12.04 -18.11 -3.07
N LEU A 433 -12.33 -18.35 -1.78
CA LEU A 433 -13.65 -18.74 -1.28
C LEU A 433 -14.14 -17.71 -0.27
N SER A 434 -15.26 -17.07 -0.59
CA SER A 434 -15.97 -16.18 0.33
C SER A 434 -16.95 -16.99 1.15
N LEU A 435 -16.77 -17.01 2.47
CA LEU A 435 -17.70 -17.70 3.35
C LEU A 435 -18.84 -16.78 3.79
N THR A 436 -19.99 -17.37 4.13
CA THR A 436 -21.06 -16.69 4.86
C THR A 436 -20.61 -16.34 6.28
N ASP A 437 -21.37 -15.49 6.95
CA ASP A 437 -21.08 -15.10 8.33
C ASP A 437 -21.15 -16.31 9.28
N GLU A 438 -22.10 -17.22 9.06
CA GLU A 438 -22.28 -18.45 9.84
C GLU A 438 -21.10 -19.42 9.65
N GLU A 439 -20.70 -19.66 8.41
CA GLU A 439 -19.54 -20.50 8.09
C GLU A 439 -18.24 -19.93 8.69
N TYR A 440 -18.08 -18.60 8.63
CA TYR A 440 -16.93 -17.94 9.26
C TYR A 440 -16.94 -18.09 10.78
N LEU A 441 -18.12 -17.93 11.41
CA LEU A 441 -18.30 -18.13 12.84
C LEU A 441 -18.03 -19.59 13.25
N ALA A 442 -18.44 -20.57 12.45
CA ALA A 442 -18.15 -21.99 12.69
C ALA A 442 -16.64 -22.25 12.75
N ILE A 443 -15.86 -21.66 11.83
CA ILE A 443 -14.39 -21.75 11.84
C ILE A 443 -13.79 -21.12 13.10
N ILE A 444 -14.32 -19.97 13.54
CA ILE A 444 -13.89 -19.35 14.80
C ILE A 444 -14.18 -20.27 15.99
N ARG A 445 -15.36 -20.89 16.05
CA ARG A 445 -15.75 -21.83 17.13
C ARG A 445 -14.80 -23.03 17.17
N GLN A 446 -14.57 -23.67 16.04
CA GLN A 446 -13.66 -24.81 15.92
C GLN A 446 -12.23 -24.46 16.37
N ARG A 447 -11.70 -23.29 15.96
CA ARG A 447 -10.37 -22.82 16.40
C ARG A 447 -10.32 -22.59 17.91
N ARG A 448 -11.39 -22.05 18.50
CA ARG A 448 -11.49 -21.80 19.95
C ARG A 448 -11.57 -23.11 20.74
N GLU A 449 -12.33 -24.08 20.27
CA GLU A 449 -12.41 -25.42 20.88
C GLU A 449 -11.07 -26.12 20.87
N LYS A 450 -10.39 -26.13 19.71
CA LYS A 450 -9.04 -26.69 19.59
C LYS A 450 -8.04 -26.01 20.55
N ALA A 451 -8.09 -24.68 20.65
CA ALA A 451 -7.25 -23.94 21.59
C ALA A 451 -7.61 -24.20 23.06
N ALA A 452 -8.90 -24.39 23.37
CA ALA A 452 -9.36 -24.73 24.71
C ALA A 452 -8.91 -26.14 25.11
N LEU A 453 -8.99 -27.11 24.19
CA LEU A 453 -8.52 -28.47 24.38
C LEU A 453 -7.01 -28.50 24.62
N ALA A 454 -6.22 -27.83 23.78
CA ALA A 454 -4.78 -27.73 23.97
C ALA A 454 -4.40 -27.09 25.32
N LYS A 455 -5.13 -26.05 25.75
CA LYS A 455 -4.94 -25.45 27.08
C LYS A 455 -5.32 -26.40 28.21
N ARG A 456 -6.38 -27.20 28.06
CA ARG A 456 -6.78 -28.20 29.06
C ARG A 456 -5.71 -29.29 29.18
N GLN A 457 -5.21 -29.80 28.05
CA GLN A 457 -4.13 -30.79 28.02
C GLN A 457 -2.84 -30.26 28.67
N HIS A 458 -2.42 -29.04 28.31
CA HIS A 458 -1.26 -28.42 28.95
C HIS A 458 -1.44 -28.24 30.47
N LYS A 459 -2.63 -27.82 30.90
CA LYS A 459 -2.93 -27.65 32.33
C LYS A 459 -3.02 -28.98 33.07
N ALA A 460 -3.49 -30.05 32.43
CA ALA A 460 -3.58 -31.37 33.07
C ALA A 460 -2.20 -31.86 33.55
N GLY A 461 -1.13 -31.53 32.84
CA GLY A 461 0.26 -31.86 33.24
C GLY A 461 0.96 -30.80 34.12
N ASP A 462 0.30 -29.70 34.48
CA ASP A 462 0.90 -28.60 35.24
C ASP A 462 0.56 -28.73 36.73
N THR A 463 1.39 -29.48 37.46
CA THR A 463 1.22 -29.76 38.90
C THR A 463 1.24 -28.49 39.75
N ILE A 464 2.06 -27.50 39.37
CA ILE A 464 2.15 -26.20 40.05
C ILE A 464 0.86 -25.40 39.89
N TYR A 465 0.26 -25.43 38.69
CA TYR A 465 -1.03 -24.77 38.45
C TYR A 465 -2.15 -25.34 39.32
N TRP A 466 -2.25 -26.67 39.43
CA TRP A 466 -3.29 -27.31 40.24
C TRP A 466 -3.09 -27.11 41.74
N ALA A 467 -1.86 -27.16 42.24
CA ALA A 467 -1.55 -26.84 43.64
C ALA A 467 -1.97 -25.40 44.01
N LYS A 468 -1.64 -24.42 43.15
CA LYS A 468 -2.08 -23.02 43.35
C LYS A 468 -3.60 -22.86 43.31
N ARG A 469 -4.29 -23.68 42.50
CA ARG A 469 -5.75 -23.65 42.37
C ARG A 469 -6.44 -24.28 43.57
N ALA A 470 -5.91 -25.36 44.13
CA ALA A 470 -6.40 -25.98 45.36
C ALA A 470 -6.30 -25.00 46.54
N ALA A 471 -5.13 -24.39 46.74
CA ALA A 471 -4.92 -23.37 47.78
C ALA A 471 -5.78 -22.10 47.58
N ALA A 472 -6.20 -21.78 46.35
CA ALA A 472 -7.14 -20.69 46.11
C ALA A 472 -8.59 -21.10 46.44
N TYR A 473 -8.94 -22.37 46.28
CA TYR A 473 -10.24 -22.92 46.61
C TYR A 473 -10.43 -23.02 48.13
N GLU A 474 -9.42 -23.50 48.86
CA GLU A 474 -9.40 -23.52 50.32
C GLU A 474 -9.60 -22.11 50.90
N ARG A 475 -8.82 -21.12 50.42
CA ARG A 475 -9.00 -19.71 50.81
C ARG A 475 -10.38 -19.14 50.47
N ALA A 476 -11.05 -19.66 49.47
CA ALA A 476 -12.42 -19.25 49.13
C ALA A 476 -13.44 -19.90 50.07
N GLN A 477 -13.26 -21.18 50.41
CA GLN A 477 -14.09 -21.89 51.39
C GLN A 477 -13.95 -21.28 52.78
N GLU A 478 -12.74 -20.96 53.23
CA GLU A 478 -12.51 -20.25 54.49
C GLU A 478 -13.23 -18.90 54.53
N ARG A 479 -13.26 -18.17 53.41
CA ARG A 479 -13.98 -16.89 53.31
C ARG A 479 -15.49 -17.06 53.37
N ILE A 480 -16.03 -18.11 52.75
CA ILE A 480 -17.46 -18.43 52.80
C ILE A 480 -17.83 -18.82 54.21
N HIS A 481 -17.07 -19.72 54.84
CA HIS A 481 -17.35 -20.16 56.19
C HIS A 481 -17.28 -19.01 57.20
N LYS A 482 -16.30 -18.12 57.08
CA LYS A 482 -16.18 -16.90 57.90
C LYS A 482 -17.27 -15.86 57.63
N PHE A 483 -17.93 -15.92 56.48
CA PHE A 483 -19.07 -15.07 56.15
C PHE A 483 -20.38 -15.66 56.67
N GLU A 484 -20.55 -16.98 56.60
CA GLU A 484 -21.71 -17.71 57.15
C GLU A 484 -21.68 -17.79 58.68
N SER A 485 -20.50 -17.72 59.30
CA SER A 485 -20.33 -17.68 60.75
C SER A 485 -20.52 -16.28 61.37
N LYS A 486 -20.88 -15.28 60.57
CA LYS A 486 -21.18 -13.90 60.98
C LYS A 486 -22.64 -13.61 60.67
#